data_AF-A0A657IVD4-F1
#
_entry.id   AF-A0A657IVD4-F1
#
_cell.length_a   1.000
_cell.length_b   1.000
_cell.length_c   1.000
_cell.angle_alpha   90.00
_cell.angle_beta   90.00
_cell.angle_gamma   90.00
#
_symmetry.space_group_name_H-M   'P 1'
#
loop_
_entity.id
_entity.type
_entity.pdbx_description
1 polymer ?
#
loop_
_entity_poly.entity_id
_entity_poly.type
_entity_poly.pdbx_seq_one_letter_code
_entity_poly.pdbx_strand_id
1 'polypeptide(L)'
;MTGAPWRLRIVDGELTGSSASYTPEDWWRFAAAGLVALLIFGYLNGLVAAAWASLTKALLAPRPEEIQRQVDRLTFSRAAIMESFEAERRRIERDLHDGVQQELVNLSLRLGMVQMGAGGPDAEGARTGPAQRQLAQAQEQTTHALQTLRNTVRGIYPAVLEDHGLRAALEELANNALLPTELTWAACAKLPPDVERTAYYAVSEP
;
A
#
# COMPACT_ATOMS: atom_id res chain seq x y z
N MET A 1 91.10 -22.09 -18.89
CA MET A 1 90.05 -22.38 -17.90
C MET A 1 88.70 -22.12 -18.60
N THR A 2 88.19 -23.08 -19.36
CA THR A 2 87.30 -24.21 -18.96
C THR A 2 85.85 -23.76 -18.72
N GLY A 3 84.99 -24.10 -19.68
CA GLY A 3 83.53 -23.97 -19.60
C GLY A 3 82.90 -24.45 -20.92
N ALA A 4 83.01 -25.74 -21.20
CA ALA A 4 82.49 -26.35 -22.43
C ALA A 4 80.96 -26.26 -22.50
N PRO A 5 80.34 -25.89 -23.64
CA PRO A 5 78.91 -26.02 -23.83
C PRO A 5 78.60 -27.51 -24.04
N TRP A 6 77.85 -28.07 -23.10
CA TRP A 6 77.36 -29.44 -23.12
C TRP A 6 76.62 -29.69 -24.45
N ARG A 7 77.17 -30.57 -25.28
CA ARG A 7 76.56 -31.02 -26.53
C ARG A 7 76.02 -32.42 -26.28
N LEU A 8 74.75 -32.51 -25.89
CA LEU A 8 74.04 -33.78 -25.78
C LEU A 8 73.89 -34.36 -27.20
N ARG A 9 74.76 -35.32 -27.51
CA ARG A 9 74.70 -36.12 -28.73
C ARG A 9 73.80 -37.31 -28.43
N ILE A 10 72.52 -37.21 -28.81
CA ILE A 10 71.64 -38.38 -28.87
C ILE A 10 72.11 -39.20 -30.07
N VAL A 11 72.49 -40.44 -29.77
CA VAL A 11 73.01 -41.47 -30.67
C VAL A 11 71.87 -42.00 -31.56
N ASP A 12 72.28 -42.41 -32.76
CA ASP A 12 71.51 -42.92 -33.89
C ASP A 12 70.19 -43.63 -33.54
N GLY A 13 69.12 -43.07 -34.09
CA GLY A 13 67.77 -43.62 -34.12
C GLY A 13 66.99 -42.85 -35.17
N GLU A 14 66.95 -43.43 -36.36
CA GLU A 14 66.21 -42.99 -37.55
C GLU A 14 64.83 -42.44 -37.19
N LEU A 15 64.69 -41.11 -37.19
CA LEU A 15 63.40 -40.43 -37.13
C LEU A 15 63.45 -39.24 -38.07
N THR A 16 62.69 -39.33 -39.16
CA THR A 16 62.20 -38.19 -39.93
C THR A 16 61.36 -37.30 -39.01
N GLY A 17 62.03 -36.49 -38.20
CA GLY A 17 61.44 -35.48 -37.34
C GLY A 17 62.08 -34.15 -37.69
N SER A 18 61.30 -33.24 -38.27
CA SER A 18 61.67 -31.83 -38.42
C SER A 18 62.12 -31.30 -37.05
N SER A 19 63.42 -31.20 -36.82
CA SER A 19 63.97 -30.53 -35.64
C SER A 19 63.75 -29.02 -35.83
N ALA A 20 62.59 -28.54 -35.41
CA ALA A 20 62.31 -27.11 -35.36
C ALA A 20 63.32 -26.47 -34.39
N SER A 21 64.35 -25.82 -34.94
CA SER A 21 65.31 -25.06 -34.18
C SER A 21 64.65 -23.74 -33.76
N TYR A 22 64.12 -23.69 -32.54
CA TYR A 22 63.59 -22.44 -31.96
C TYR A 22 64.75 -21.51 -31.63
N THR A 23 64.78 -20.34 -32.25
CA THR A 23 65.77 -19.30 -31.96
C THR A 23 65.23 -18.30 -30.91
N PRO A 24 66.09 -17.63 -30.13
CA PRO A 24 65.65 -16.68 -29.10
C PRO A 24 64.75 -15.53 -29.61
N GLU A 25 64.79 -15.21 -30.91
CA GLU A 25 63.90 -14.21 -31.52
C GLU A 25 62.43 -14.64 -31.71
N ASP A 26 62.08 -15.93 -31.55
CA ASP A 26 60.72 -16.45 -31.77
C ASP A 26 59.76 -16.29 -30.57
N TRP A 27 60.18 -15.65 -29.48
CA TRP A 27 59.39 -15.54 -28.23
C TRP A 27 57.98 -14.93 -28.41
N TRP A 28 57.82 -14.02 -29.37
CA TRP A 28 56.55 -13.35 -29.65
C TRP A 28 55.47 -14.32 -30.14
N ARG A 29 55.85 -15.44 -30.79
CA ARG A 29 54.90 -16.46 -31.27
C ARG A 29 54.21 -17.17 -30.12
N PHE A 30 54.98 -17.50 -29.07
CA PHE A 30 54.44 -18.08 -27.84
C PHE A 30 53.59 -17.07 -27.07
N ALA A 31 54.01 -15.80 -27.02
CA ALA A 31 53.21 -14.73 -26.41
C ALA A 31 51.88 -14.52 -27.14
N ALA A 32 51.90 -14.49 -28.48
CA ALA A 32 50.69 -14.37 -29.31
C ALA A 32 49.78 -15.61 -29.16
N ALA A 33 50.34 -16.82 -29.19
CA ALA A 33 49.59 -18.04 -28.96
C ALA A 33 48.96 -18.08 -27.56
N GLY A 34 49.69 -17.63 -26.54
CA GLY A 34 49.19 -17.49 -25.17
C GLY A 34 48.05 -16.48 -25.06
N LEU A 35 48.17 -15.31 -25.71
CA LEU A 35 47.11 -14.30 -25.75
C LEU A 35 45.84 -14.85 -26.41
N VAL A 36 45.98 -15.52 -27.56
CA VAL A 36 44.86 -16.13 -28.28
C VAL A 36 44.21 -17.23 -27.43
N ALA A 37 45.01 -18.08 -26.79
CA ALA A 37 44.50 -19.11 -25.88
C ALA A 37 43.73 -18.51 -24.70
N LEU A 38 44.20 -17.39 -24.13
CA LEU A 38 43.55 -16.70 -23.02
C LEU A 38 42.21 -16.08 -23.46
N LEU A 39 42.15 -15.48 -24.65
CA LEU A 39 40.91 -14.95 -25.22
C LEU A 39 39.88 -16.06 -25.49
N ILE A 40 40.31 -17.17 -26.09
CA ILE A 40 39.44 -18.34 -26.34
C ILE A 40 38.95 -18.91 -25.02
N PHE A 41 39.83 -19.06 -24.02
CA PHE A 41 39.49 -19.56 -22.71
C PHE A 41 38.46 -18.66 -22.00
N GLY A 42 38.65 -17.34 -22.03
CA GLY A 42 37.71 -16.36 -21.47
C GLY A 42 36.35 -16.43 -22.15
N TYR A 43 36.32 -16.51 -23.48
CA TYR A 43 35.09 -16.62 -24.26
C TYR A 43 34.31 -17.91 -23.94
N LEU A 44 34.99 -19.06 -23.90
CA LEU A 44 34.37 -20.34 -23.56
C LEU A 44 33.81 -20.35 -22.14
N ASN A 45 34.57 -19.82 -21.16
CA ASN A 45 34.08 -19.71 -19.78
C ASN A 45 32.85 -18.80 -19.69
N GLY A 46 32.86 -17.66 -20.38
CA GLY A 46 31.70 -16.76 -20.43
C GLY A 46 30.47 -17.44 -21.03
N LEU A 47 30.65 -18.22 -22.09
CA LEU A 47 29.57 -18.97 -22.74
C LEU A 47 28.99 -20.04 -21.82
N VAL A 48 29.84 -20.80 -21.14
CA VAL A 48 29.42 -21.81 -20.15
C VAL A 48 28.69 -21.13 -18.98
N ALA A 49 29.20 -20.02 -18.45
CA ALA A 49 28.56 -19.28 -17.37
C ALA A 49 27.18 -18.74 -17.78
N ALA A 50 27.06 -18.20 -18.99
CA ALA A 50 25.78 -17.73 -19.53
C ALA A 50 24.78 -18.87 -19.71
N ALA A 51 25.23 -20.02 -20.22
CA ALA A 51 24.42 -21.21 -20.37
C ALA A 51 23.90 -21.70 -19.00
N TRP A 52 24.77 -21.84 -18.00
CA TRP A 52 24.38 -22.21 -16.64
C TRP A 52 23.40 -21.20 -16.02
N ALA A 53 23.66 -19.90 -16.14
CA ALA A 53 22.78 -18.87 -15.62
C ALA A 53 21.39 -18.90 -16.28
N SER A 54 21.33 -19.16 -17.60
CA SER A 54 20.08 -19.30 -18.35
C SER A 54 19.27 -20.53 -17.91
N LEU A 55 19.96 -21.65 -17.67
CA LEU A 55 19.35 -22.90 -17.23
C LEU A 55 18.77 -22.78 -15.82
N THR A 56 19.54 -22.18 -14.89
CA THR A 56 19.07 -21.92 -13.52
C THR A 56 17.89 -20.96 -13.53
N LYS A 57 17.92 -19.89 -14.33
CA LYS A 57 16.76 -19.01 -14.51
C LYS A 57 15.57 -19.77 -15.10
N ALA A 58 15.74 -20.63 -16.10
CA ALA A 58 14.63 -21.38 -16.66
C ALA A 58 14.00 -22.39 -15.67
N LEU A 59 14.82 -23.00 -14.81
CA LEU A 59 14.37 -23.98 -13.82
C LEU A 59 13.79 -23.34 -12.54
N LEU A 60 14.39 -22.25 -12.07
CA LEU A 60 14.01 -21.59 -10.81
C LEU A 60 13.17 -20.33 -11.00
N ALA A 61 13.06 -19.75 -12.20
CA ALA A 61 12.18 -18.60 -12.38
C ALA A 61 10.75 -19.03 -12.03
N PRO A 62 10.14 -18.38 -11.03
CA PRO A 62 8.75 -18.64 -10.71
C PRO A 62 7.92 -18.41 -11.98
N ARG A 63 7.08 -19.39 -12.31
CA ARG A 63 6.22 -19.31 -13.49
C ARG A 63 5.42 -18.01 -13.36
N PRO A 64 5.45 -17.11 -14.36
CA PRO A 64 4.79 -15.81 -14.26
C PRO A 64 3.29 -15.93 -13.96
N GLU A 65 2.67 -17.02 -14.42
CA GLU A 65 1.28 -17.38 -14.11
C GLU A 65 1.03 -17.63 -12.61
N GLU A 66 1.98 -18.19 -11.89
CA GLU A 66 1.86 -18.50 -10.45
C GLU A 66 1.88 -17.21 -9.62
N ILE A 67 2.76 -16.26 -9.99
CA ILE A 67 2.86 -14.95 -9.35
C ILE A 67 1.58 -14.15 -9.61
N GLN A 68 1.11 -14.11 -10.86
CA GLN A 68 -0.14 -13.42 -11.22
C GLN A 68 -1.33 -14.01 -10.46
N ARG A 69 -1.48 -15.35 -10.42
CA ARG A 69 -2.54 -16.01 -9.64
C ARG A 69 -2.45 -15.70 -8.15
N GLN A 70 -1.25 -15.61 -7.57
CA GLN A 70 -1.10 -15.23 -6.16
C GLN A 70 -1.51 -13.77 -5.93
N VAL A 71 -1.11 -12.85 -6.80
CA VAL A 71 -1.52 -11.43 -6.74
C VAL A 71 -3.03 -11.29 -6.89
N ASP A 72 -3.64 -11.97 -7.86
CA ASP A 72 -5.09 -11.96 -8.08
C ASP A 72 -5.84 -12.53 -6.87
N ARG A 73 -5.35 -13.63 -6.30
CA ARG A 73 -5.94 -14.25 -5.11
C ARG A 73 -5.84 -13.36 -3.88
N LEU A 74 -4.71 -12.66 -3.69
CA LEU A 74 -4.52 -11.70 -2.60
C LEU A 74 -5.41 -10.46 -2.78
N THR A 75 -5.53 -9.96 -4.01
CA THR A 75 -6.37 -8.81 -4.34
C THR A 75 -7.86 -9.13 -4.12
N PHE A 76 -8.32 -10.29 -4.60
CA PHE A 76 -9.70 -10.75 -4.42
C PHE A 76 -10.05 -11.00 -2.95
N SER A 77 -9.14 -11.62 -2.19
CA SER A 77 -9.32 -11.83 -0.74
C SER A 77 -9.43 -10.51 0.02
N ARG A 78 -8.58 -9.52 -0.30
CA ARG A 78 -8.64 -8.19 0.31
C ARG A 78 -9.92 -7.44 -0.03
N ALA A 79 -10.39 -7.54 -1.28
CA ALA A 79 -11.65 -6.91 -1.70
C ALA A 79 -12.84 -7.47 -0.91
N ALA A 80 -12.93 -8.81 -0.79
CA ALA A 80 -14.01 -9.46 -0.05
C ALA A 80 -14.00 -9.11 1.45
N ILE A 81 -12.80 -9.03 2.06
CA ILE A 81 -12.66 -8.63 3.46
C ILE A 81 -13.09 -7.16 3.63
N MET A 82 -12.64 -6.25 2.76
CA MET A 82 -13.02 -4.84 2.84
C MET A 82 -14.53 -4.64 2.69
N GLU A 83 -15.17 -5.34 1.75
CA GLU A 83 -16.61 -5.25 1.53
C GLU A 83 -17.41 -5.70 2.76
N SER A 84 -16.99 -6.81 3.40
CA SER A 84 -17.62 -7.29 4.65
C SER A 84 -17.43 -6.31 5.82
N PHE A 85 -16.25 -5.68 5.95
CA PHE A 85 -16.00 -4.65 6.95
C PHE A 85 -16.82 -3.39 6.72
N GLU A 86 -16.97 -2.95 5.47
CA GLU A 86 -17.80 -1.79 5.12
C GLU A 86 -19.28 -2.04 5.38
N ALA A 87 -19.77 -3.26 5.12
CA ALA A 87 -21.13 -3.66 5.45
C ALA A 87 -21.37 -3.66 6.97
N GLU A 88 -20.44 -4.23 7.74
CA GLU A 88 -20.54 -4.26 9.20
C GLU A 88 -20.41 -2.86 9.81
N ARG A 89 -19.53 -2.01 9.27
CA ARG A 89 -19.43 -0.61 9.71
C ARG A 89 -20.73 0.15 9.50
N ARG A 90 -21.33 0.08 8.31
CA ARG A 90 -22.62 0.73 8.01
C ARG A 90 -23.75 0.19 8.88
N ARG A 91 -23.69 -1.08 9.26
CA ARG A 91 -24.63 -1.68 10.21
C ARG A 91 -24.45 -1.09 11.61
N ILE A 92 -23.22 -1.06 12.14
CA ILE A 92 -22.91 -0.46 13.45
C ILE A 92 -23.32 1.02 13.48
N GLU A 93 -23.04 1.76 12.41
CA GLU A 93 -23.40 3.16 12.28
C GLU A 93 -24.91 3.38 12.32
N ARG A 94 -25.69 2.57 11.59
CA ARG A 94 -27.17 2.59 11.67
C ARG A 94 -27.66 2.19 13.05
N ASP A 95 -27.13 1.12 13.64
CA ASP A 95 -27.54 0.66 14.96
C ASP A 95 -27.24 1.74 16.03
N LEU A 96 -26.12 2.44 15.91
CA LEU A 96 -25.74 3.55 16.80
C LEU A 96 -26.61 4.79 16.56
N HIS A 97 -26.83 5.16 15.31
CA HIS A 97 -27.64 6.32 14.95
C HIS A 97 -29.10 6.11 15.36
N ASP A 98 -29.73 4.99 14.98
CA ASP A 98 -31.13 4.74 15.26
C ASP A 98 -31.37 4.43 16.74
N GLY A 99 -30.48 3.66 17.38
CA GLY A 99 -30.60 3.30 18.79
C GLY A 99 -30.36 4.47 19.74
N VAL A 100 -29.23 5.17 19.57
CA VAL A 100 -28.87 6.27 20.48
C VAL A 100 -29.75 7.50 20.23
N GLN A 101 -30.17 7.78 18.99
CA GLN A 101 -31.08 8.91 18.76
C GLN A 101 -32.46 8.70 19.38
N GLN A 102 -33.04 7.50 19.26
CA GLN A 102 -34.33 7.20 19.89
C GLN A 102 -34.24 7.30 21.42
N GLU A 103 -33.16 6.80 22.01
CA GLU A 103 -32.92 6.87 23.45
C GLU A 103 -32.77 8.31 23.94
N LEU A 104 -31.98 9.14 23.25
CA LEU A 104 -31.78 10.54 23.61
C LEU A 104 -33.05 11.38 23.41
N VAL A 105 -33.84 11.14 22.36
CA VAL A 105 -35.13 11.81 22.16
C VAL A 105 -36.13 11.44 23.26
N ASN A 106 -36.19 10.16 23.66
CA ASN A 106 -37.04 9.71 24.76
C ASN A 106 -36.63 10.38 26.08
N LEU A 107 -35.33 10.47 26.33
CA LEU A 107 -34.78 11.13 27.51
C LEU A 107 -35.12 12.63 27.53
N SER A 108 -34.95 13.35 26.41
CA SER A 108 -35.33 14.76 26.29
C SER A 108 -36.82 14.99 26.53
N LEU A 109 -37.70 14.10 26.02
CA LEU A 109 -39.15 14.17 26.26
C LEU A 109 -39.50 13.94 27.73
N ARG A 110 -38.88 12.94 28.38
CA ARG A 110 -39.07 12.69 29.83
C ARG A 110 -38.62 13.87 30.68
N LEU A 111 -37.48 14.47 30.37
CA LEU A 111 -36.98 15.66 31.06
C LEU A 111 -37.94 16.86 30.86
N GLY A 112 -38.46 17.06 29.65
CA GLY A 112 -39.45 18.11 29.37
C GLY A 112 -40.78 17.91 30.12
N MET A 113 -41.27 16.67 30.23
CA MET A 113 -42.47 16.36 31.02
C MET A 113 -42.27 16.63 32.51
N VAL A 114 -41.10 16.30 33.07
CA VAL A 114 -40.75 16.63 34.46
C VAL A 114 -40.70 18.14 34.67
N GLN A 115 -40.20 18.90 33.68
CA GLN A 115 -40.14 20.37 33.75
C GLN A 115 -41.53 21.01 33.73
N MET A 116 -42.43 20.52 32.88
CA MET A 116 -43.82 21.02 32.79
C MET A 116 -44.68 20.60 33.99
N GLY A 117 -44.53 19.37 34.47
CA GLY A 117 -45.23 18.87 35.67
C GLY A 117 -44.83 19.61 36.95
N ALA A 118 -43.61 20.15 37.01
CA ALA A 118 -43.14 21.01 38.09
C ALA A 118 -43.79 22.42 38.09
N GLY A 119 -44.64 22.75 37.11
CA GLY A 119 -45.33 24.05 36.98
C GLY A 119 -46.78 24.11 37.48
N GLY A 120 -47.32 23.03 38.07
CA GLY A 120 -48.70 22.98 38.57
C GLY A 120 -48.94 23.84 39.83
N PRO A 121 -50.22 24.17 40.16
CA PRO A 121 -50.58 25.05 41.28
C PRO A 121 -50.05 24.60 42.65
N ASP A 122 -49.81 23.30 42.86
CA ASP A 122 -49.23 22.77 44.13
C ASP A 122 -47.70 22.98 44.26
N ALA A 123 -47.03 23.52 43.25
CA ALA A 123 -45.57 23.64 43.20
C ALA A 123 -45.02 24.95 43.82
N GLU A 124 -45.81 25.70 44.59
CA GLU A 124 -45.44 27.01 45.18
C GLU A 124 -44.11 27.00 45.96
N GLY A 125 -43.72 25.87 46.56
CA GLY A 125 -42.43 25.69 47.25
C GLY A 125 -41.26 25.21 46.38
N ALA A 126 -41.51 24.62 45.20
CA ALA A 126 -40.49 24.09 44.30
C ALA A 126 -40.05 25.10 43.22
N ARG A 127 -40.73 26.25 43.13
CA ARG A 127 -40.52 27.33 42.14
C ARG A 127 -39.17 28.05 42.22
N THR A 128 -38.34 27.75 43.21
CA THR A 128 -37.06 28.44 43.41
C THR A 128 -35.97 27.44 43.78
N GLY A 129 -35.26 26.91 42.80
CA GLY A 129 -34.15 26.03 43.13
C GLY A 129 -33.22 25.61 42.00
N PRO A 130 -32.05 25.07 42.36
CA PRO A 130 -31.07 24.49 41.44
C PRO A 130 -31.63 23.34 40.59
N ALA A 131 -32.69 22.66 41.04
CA ALA A 131 -33.29 21.53 40.35
C ALA A 131 -33.87 21.87 38.96
N GLN A 132 -34.58 23.00 38.82
CA GLN A 132 -35.11 23.43 37.51
C GLN A 132 -34.01 23.81 36.52
N ARG A 133 -32.92 24.42 37.04
CA ARG A 133 -31.71 24.74 36.26
C ARG A 133 -30.97 23.47 35.83
N GLN A 134 -30.81 22.50 36.72
CA GLN A 134 -30.21 21.20 36.39
C GLN A 134 -31.00 20.45 35.31
N LEU A 135 -32.33 20.53 35.37
CA LEU A 135 -33.19 19.88 34.37
C LEU A 135 -33.06 20.54 32.99
N ALA A 136 -33.02 21.88 32.93
CA ALA A 136 -32.78 22.62 31.69
C ALA A 136 -31.39 22.29 31.09
N GLN A 137 -30.37 22.23 31.96
CA GLN A 137 -29.00 21.92 31.55
C GLN A 137 -28.85 20.48 31.03
N ALA A 138 -29.53 19.51 31.65
CA ALA A 138 -29.56 18.13 31.18
C ALA A 138 -30.26 18.00 29.81
N GLN A 139 -31.30 18.81 29.56
CA GLN A 139 -32.02 18.82 28.28
C GLN A 139 -31.16 19.44 27.16
N GLU A 140 -30.41 20.48 27.48
CA GLU A 140 -29.44 21.12 26.57
C GLU A 140 -28.27 20.18 26.24
N GLN A 141 -27.71 19.50 27.24
CA GLN A 141 -26.65 18.50 27.06
C GLN A 141 -27.10 17.32 26.18
N THR A 142 -28.34 16.85 26.35
CA THR A 142 -28.92 15.78 25.53
C THR A 142 -29.07 16.22 24.07
N THR A 143 -29.52 17.45 23.84
CA THR A 143 -29.66 18.05 22.50
C THR A 143 -28.29 18.20 21.83
N HIS A 144 -27.29 18.69 22.58
CA HIS A 144 -25.92 18.81 22.09
C HIS A 144 -25.31 17.45 21.76
N ALA A 145 -25.51 16.43 22.60
CA ALA A 145 -25.03 15.07 22.35
C ALA A 145 -25.65 14.46 21.08
N LEU A 146 -26.95 14.65 20.86
CA LEU A 146 -27.65 14.28 19.61
C LEU A 146 -27.01 14.95 18.38
N GLN A 147 -26.69 16.24 18.50
CA GLN A 147 -26.11 17.03 17.41
C GLN A 147 -24.69 16.59 17.09
N THR A 148 -23.87 16.33 18.12
CA THR A 148 -22.52 15.76 17.98
C THR A 148 -22.56 14.38 17.37
N LEU A 149 -23.45 13.49 17.82
CA LEU A 149 -23.57 12.14 17.26
C LEU A 149 -23.98 12.18 15.78
N ARG A 150 -24.89 13.09 15.42
CA ARG A 150 -25.32 13.30 14.02
C ARG A 150 -24.19 13.86 13.13
N ASN A 151 -23.33 14.71 13.69
CA ASN A 151 -22.16 15.23 12.99
C ASN A 151 -21.05 14.17 12.85
N THR A 152 -20.82 13.36 13.89
CA THR A 152 -19.83 12.28 13.88
C THR A 152 -20.22 11.18 12.88
N VAL A 153 -21.50 10.81 12.82
CA VAL A 153 -22.02 9.83 11.86
C VAL A 153 -21.86 10.33 10.42
N ARG A 154 -22.14 11.61 10.15
CA ARG A 154 -21.90 12.20 8.82
C ARG A 154 -20.43 12.24 8.40
N GLY A 155 -19.49 12.21 9.34
CA GLY A 155 -18.06 12.13 9.03
C GLY A 155 -17.59 10.75 8.56
N ILE A 156 -18.46 9.73 8.61
CA ILE A 156 -18.08 8.32 8.45
C ILE A 156 -18.89 7.66 7.32
N TYR A 157 -18.97 8.26 6.14
CA TYR A 157 -19.04 7.62 4.79
C TYR A 157 -19.43 8.72 3.79
N PRO A 158 -18.87 8.79 2.58
CA PRO A 158 -19.14 9.92 1.71
C PRO A 158 -20.46 9.68 0.97
N ALA A 159 -21.60 9.88 1.64
CA ALA A 159 -22.90 9.99 0.97
C ALA A 159 -22.85 11.05 -0.15
N VAL A 160 -22.02 12.08 0.06
CA VAL A 160 -21.72 13.11 -0.94
C VAL A 160 -20.97 12.55 -2.17
N LEU A 161 -20.19 11.49 -2.04
CA LEU A 161 -19.55 10.83 -3.20
C LEU A 161 -20.59 10.11 -4.08
N GLU A 162 -21.56 9.41 -3.47
CA GLU A 162 -22.62 8.73 -4.22
C GLU A 162 -23.62 9.72 -4.85
N ASP A 163 -24.01 10.76 -4.11
CA ASP A 163 -25.05 11.70 -4.55
C ASP A 163 -24.51 12.84 -5.44
N HIS A 164 -23.28 13.31 -5.18
CA HIS A 164 -22.74 14.54 -5.78
C HIS A 164 -21.36 14.34 -6.45
N GLY A 165 -20.80 13.12 -6.38
CA GLY A 165 -19.54 12.75 -7.03
C GLY A 165 -18.27 13.21 -6.30
N LEU A 166 -17.13 12.79 -6.83
CA LEU A 166 -15.81 12.93 -6.18
C LEU A 166 -15.45 14.37 -5.80
N ARG A 167 -15.77 15.34 -6.65
CA ARG A 167 -15.42 16.74 -6.40
C ARG A 167 -16.10 17.27 -5.14
N ALA A 168 -17.41 17.07 -5.02
CA ALA A 168 -18.17 17.55 -3.86
C ALA A 168 -17.69 16.86 -2.56
N ALA A 169 -17.38 15.57 -2.64
CA ALA A 169 -16.84 14.83 -1.51
C ALA A 169 -15.47 15.35 -1.03
N LEU A 170 -14.58 15.72 -1.96
CA LEU A 170 -13.27 16.29 -1.62
C LEU A 170 -13.36 17.74 -1.13
N GLU A 171 -14.31 18.54 -1.64
CA GLU A 171 -14.58 19.89 -1.13
C GLU A 171 -15.08 19.84 0.33
N GLU A 172 -15.95 18.89 0.66
CA GLU A 172 -16.39 18.66 2.04
C GLU A 172 -15.23 18.20 2.95
N LEU A 173 -14.38 17.29 2.46
CA LEU A 173 -13.22 16.82 3.19
C LEU A 173 -12.23 17.98 3.48
N ALA A 174 -11.97 18.83 2.49
CA ALA A 174 -11.10 20.00 2.63
C ALA A 174 -11.67 21.03 3.63
N ASN A 175 -12.99 21.25 3.63
CA ASN A 175 -13.65 22.15 4.58
C ASN A 175 -13.56 21.68 6.04
N ASN A 176 -13.46 20.37 6.25
CA ASN A 176 -13.35 19.77 7.58
C ASN A 176 -11.89 19.53 8.02
N ALA A 177 -10.90 19.88 7.19
CA ALA A 177 -9.50 19.70 7.52
C ALA A 177 -9.05 20.67 8.63
N LEU A 178 -8.21 20.21 9.55
CA LEU A 178 -7.65 21.05 10.63
C LEU A 178 -6.69 22.14 10.12
N LEU A 179 -6.15 21.96 8.92
CA LEU A 179 -5.20 22.88 8.29
C LEU A 179 -5.85 23.55 7.07
N PRO A 180 -5.48 24.80 6.75
CA PRO A 180 -5.91 25.46 5.52
C PRO A 180 -5.51 24.60 4.31
N THR A 181 -6.49 24.08 3.59
CA THR A 181 -6.28 23.14 2.48
C THR A 181 -6.88 23.74 1.21
N GLU A 182 -6.06 23.93 0.17
CA GLU A 182 -6.53 24.40 -1.14
C GLU A 182 -6.79 23.22 -2.07
N LEU A 183 -8.01 23.11 -2.59
CA LEU A 183 -8.39 22.09 -3.56
C LEU A 183 -8.28 22.68 -4.98
N THR A 184 -7.42 22.09 -5.81
CA THR A 184 -7.36 22.43 -7.25
C THR A 184 -7.97 21.30 -8.06
N TRP A 185 -8.97 21.62 -8.87
CA TRP A 185 -9.67 20.65 -9.73
C TRP A 185 -9.42 20.95 -11.20
N ALA A 186 -8.88 19.98 -11.93
CA ALA A 186 -8.86 19.99 -13.39
C ALA A 186 -10.09 19.23 -13.90
N ALA A 187 -10.76 19.76 -14.92
CA ALA A 187 -11.93 19.10 -15.50
C ALA A 187 -11.54 17.74 -16.11
N CYS A 188 -11.82 16.67 -15.38
CA CYS A 188 -11.67 15.29 -15.84
C CYS A 188 -12.99 14.75 -16.39
N ALA A 189 -12.92 13.82 -17.34
CA ALA A 189 -14.09 13.04 -17.76
C ALA A 189 -14.67 12.27 -16.56
N LYS A 190 -15.97 11.94 -16.62
CA LYS A 190 -16.67 11.20 -15.56
C LYS A 190 -15.92 9.90 -15.24
N LEU A 191 -15.47 9.73 -14.01
CA LEU A 191 -14.68 8.58 -13.62
C LEU A 191 -15.60 7.38 -13.32
N PRO A 192 -15.12 6.14 -13.49
CA PRO A 192 -15.82 4.98 -12.98
C PRO A 192 -15.96 5.04 -11.45
N PRO A 193 -17.07 4.54 -10.86
CA PRO A 193 -17.34 4.62 -9.43
C PRO A 193 -16.20 4.07 -8.55
N ASP A 194 -15.58 2.97 -9.00
CA ASP A 194 -14.47 2.33 -8.30
C ASP A 194 -13.24 3.25 -8.20
N VAL A 195 -12.96 4.01 -9.27
CA VAL A 195 -11.81 4.93 -9.32
C VAL A 195 -12.08 6.16 -8.46
N GLU A 196 -13.31 6.66 -8.46
CA GLU A 196 -13.70 7.77 -7.57
C GLU A 196 -13.54 7.37 -6.10
N ARG A 197 -13.95 6.15 -5.75
CA ARG A 197 -13.82 5.61 -4.40
C ARG A 197 -12.36 5.48 -3.98
N THR A 198 -11.51 4.91 -4.83
CA THR A 198 -10.07 4.79 -4.55
C THR A 198 -9.40 6.16 -4.40
N ALA A 199 -9.75 7.12 -5.26
CA ALA A 199 -9.20 8.47 -5.19
C ALA A 199 -9.59 9.19 -3.90
N TYR A 200 -10.86 9.08 -3.48
CA TYR A 200 -11.31 9.64 -2.21
C TYR A 200 -10.55 9.05 -1.02
N TYR A 201 -10.43 7.71 -0.96
CA TYR A 201 -9.73 7.05 0.13
C TYR A 201 -8.25 7.42 0.20
N ALA A 202 -7.56 7.48 -0.95
CA ALA A 202 -6.16 7.87 -1.02
C ALA A 202 -5.88 9.29 -0.51
N VAL A 203 -6.86 10.20 -0.62
CA VAL A 203 -6.76 11.57 -0.09
C VAL A 203 -7.17 11.65 1.39
N SER A 204 -8.09 10.80 1.82
CA SER A 204 -8.55 10.74 3.22
C SER A 204 -7.62 9.98 4.17
N GLU A 205 -6.66 9.23 3.64
CA GLU A 205 -5.70 8.46 4.43
C GLU A 205 -4.63 9.39 5.04
N PRO A 206 -4.41 9.34 6.37
CA PRO A 206 -3.50 10.25 7.09
C PRO A 206 -2.01 9.98 6.86
#